data_AF-R5MJ14-F1
#
_entry.id   AF-R5MJ14-F1
#
_cell.length_a   1.000
_cell.length_b   1.000
_cell.length_c   1.000
_cell.angle_alpha   90.00
_cell.angle_beta   90.00
_cell.angle_gamma   90.00
#
_symmetry.space_group_name_H-M   'P 1'
#
loop_
_entity.id
_entity.type
_entity.pdbx_description
1 polymer ?
#
loop_
_entity_poly.entity_id
_entity_poly.type
_entity_poly.pdbx_seq_one_letter_code
_entity_poly.pdbx_strand_id
1 'polypeptide(L)'
;MDNVKKLFVQALIEAENKEISKLKGEDEIEWEFSEKFENSMNKLIRKNNHIRLSTRRTVRRGLLAAIIALIAVFSGLMSVSATREPIVNFIMNKFGETTEIKVSESYIPTHKTIEKNYIITDIPEGYALYSYEENEHDNMTVWKNANGSILEFSQNLLSLSFSIDNKFNCKKLEINGYEAFYYTGENFACLVWTDGEYWFKVYGTADAEDYIMTAPYHIIEKN
;
A
#
# COMPACT_ATOMS: atom_id res chain seq x y z
N MET A 1 64.27 -17.23 52.05
CA MET A 1 64.64 -16.56 50.78
C MET A 1 63.50 -15.68 50.25
N ASP A 2 62.23 -16.08 50.42
CA ASP A 2 61.07 -15.31 49.94
C ASP A 2 60.90 -13.90 50.52
N ASN A 3 61.21 -13.72 51.81
CA ASN A 3 60.98 -12.43 52.46
C ASN A 3 61.93 -11.33 51.93
N VAL A 4 63.16 -11.70 51.57
CA VAL A 4 64.16 -10.78 50.99
C VAL A 4 63.76 -10.38 49.57
N LYS A 5 63.27 -11.33 48.76
CA LYS A 5 62.78 -11.05 47.41
C LYS A 5 61.54 -10.15 47.44
N LYS A 6 60.63 -10.38 48.39
CA LYS A 6 59.44 -9.55 48.60
C LYS A 6 59.81 -8.12 49.01
N LEU A 7 60.76 -7.97 49.93
CA LEU A 7 61.30 -6.67 50.35
C LEU A 7 61.97 -5.93 49.19
N PHE A 8 62.73 -6.64 48.34
CA PHE A 8 63.37 -6.03 47.18
C PHE A 8 62.37 -5.55 46.13
N VAL A 9 61.36 -6.37 45.80
CA VAL A 9 60.29 -5.98 44.86
C VAL A 9 59.49 -4.79 45.41
N GLN A 10 59.22 -4.78 46.71
CA GLN A 10 58.52 -3.68 47.36
C GLN A 10 59.33 -2.39 47.33
N ALA A 11 60.64 -2.47 47.60
CA ALA A 11 61.53 -1.31 47.48
C ALA A 11 61.63 -0.80 46.04
N LEU A 12 61.59 -1.69 45.04
CA LEU A 12 61.61 -1.30 43.63
C LEU A 12 60.31 -0.57 43.23
N ILE A 13 59.15 -1.12 43.59
CA ILE A 13 57.83 -0.51 43.33
C ILE A 13 57.74 0.85 44.04
N GLU A 14 58.26 0.95 45.26
CA GLU A 14 58.26 2.20 46.03
C GLU A 14 59.19 3.25 45.39
N ALA A 15 60.35 2.84 44.86
CA ALA A 15 61.25 3.71 44.14
C ALA A 15 60.64 4.19 42.80
N GLU A 16 60.02 3.30 42.04
CA GLU A 16 59.34 3.61 40.78
C GLU A 16 58.15 4.55 41.01
N ASN A 17 57.28 4.25 41.98
CA ASN A 17 56.16 5.12 42.34
C ASN A 17 56.65 6.51 42.80
N LYS A 18 57.79 6.58 43.48
CA LYS A 18 58.41 7.85 43.88
C LYS A 18 59.01 8.64 42.72
N GLU A 19 59.38 7.99 41.61
CA GLU A 19 59.76 8.67 40.36
C GLU A 19 58.54 9.11 39.58
N ILE A 20 57.53 8.24 39.43
CA ILE A 20 56.28 8.56 38.73
C ILE A 20 55.53 9.67 39.46
N SER A 21 55.53 9.70 40.80
CA SER A 21 54.91 10.77 41.58
C SER A 21 55.58 12.14 41.41
N LYS A 22 56.75 12.22 40.77
CA LYS A 22 57.39 13.49 40.39
C LYS A 22 56.96 13.96 39.00
N LEU A 23 56.34 13.09 38.21
CA LEU A 23 55.71 13.48 36.95
C LEU A 23 54.43 14.24 37.29
N LYS A 24 54.14 15.26 36.48
CA LYS A 24 52.89 16.02 36.59
C LYS A 24 51.70 15.10 36.30
N GLY A 25 50.58 15.31 37.00
CA GLY A 25 49.32 14.64 36.68
C GLY A 25 48.88 14.94 35.26
N GLU A 26 48.07 14.07 34.65
CA GLU A 26 47.60 14.25 33.26
C GLU A 26 46.79 15.56 33.10
N ASP A 27 46.13 15.99 34.17
CA ASP A 27 45.42 17.26 34.34
C ASP A 27 46.33 18.48 34.56
N GLU A 28 47.61 18.28 34.88
CA GLU A 28 48.64 19.32 35.03
C GLU A 28 49.55 19.46 33.79
N ILE A 29 49.37 18.60 32.78
CA ILE A 29 50.10 18.67 31.50
C ILE A 29 49.35 19.63 30.57
N GLU A 30 49.77 20.90 30.58
CA GLU A 30 49.37 21.86 29.55
C GLU A 30 50.10 21.55 28.24
N TRP A 31 49.39 21.03 27.25
CA TRP A 31 49.92 20.79 25.91
C TRP A 31 49.45 21.90 24.96
N GLU A 32 50.37 22.78 24.57
CA GLU A 32 50.11 23.73 23.50
C GLU A 32 50.34 23.07 22.14
N PHE A 33 49.25 22.88 21.39
CA PHE A 33 49.36 22.31 20.06
C PHE A 33 50.03 23.30 19.12
N SER A 34 50.98 22.82 18.31
CA SER A 34 51.52 23.67 17.23
C SER A 34 50.38 24.13 16.34
N GLU A 35 50.45 25.37 15.86
CA GLU A 35 49.45 25.96 14.97
C GLU A 35 49.18 25.06 13.75
N LYS A 36 50.24 24.42 13.22
CA LYS A 36 50.15 23.46 12.11
C LYS A 36 49.29 22.24 12.45
N PHE A 37 49.42 21.71 13.67
CA PHE A 37 48.64 20.57 14.13
C PHE A 37 47.18 20.95 14.35
N GLU A 38 46.90 22.06 15.04
CA GLU A 38 45.53 22.54 15.26
C GLU A 38 44.83 22.81 13.93
N ASN A 39 45.52 23.44 12.97
CA ASN A 39 44.99 23.68 11.65
C ASN A 39 44.66 22.38 10.90
N SER A 40 45.51 21.36 11.04
CA SER A 40 45.28 20.04 10.43
C SER A 40 44.09 19.32 11.08
N MET A 41 44.00 19.36 12.41
CA MET A 41 42.88 18.81 13.19
C MET A 41 41.55 19.48 12.83
N ASN A 42 41.52 20.81 12.81
CA ASN A 42 40.35 21.60 12.44
C ASN A 42 39.91 21.35 10.99
N LYS A 43 40.85 21.15 10.06
CA LYS A 43 40.54 20.81 8.67
C LYS A 43 39.84 19.46 8.55
N LEU A 44 40.26 18.46 9.33
CA LEU A 44 39.63 17.14 9.37
C LEU A 44 38.22 17.20 9.96
N ILE A 45 38.04 17.90 11.09
CA ILE A 45 36.73 18.08 11.73
C ILE A 45 35.74 18.79 10.79
N ARG A 46 36.18 19.88 10.13
CA ARG A 46 35.35 20.62 9.15
C ARG A 46 34.97 19.73 7.97
N LYS A 47 35.90 18.97 7.41
CA LYS A 47 35.63 18.05 6.29
C LYS A 47 34.61 16.97 6.67
N ASN A 48 34.75 16.35 7.84
CA ASN A 48 33.83 15.33 8.33
C ASN A 48 32.41 15.90 8.56
N ASN A 49 32.30 17.07 9.20
CA ASN A 49 31.03 17.73 9.43
C ASN A 49 30.35 18.17 8.13
N HIS A 50 31.12 18.67 7.16
CA HIS A 50 30.61 19.05 5.85
C HIS A 50 30.07 17.84 5.07
N ILE A 51 30.81 16.72 5.04
CA ILE A 51 30.37 15.47 4.37
C ILE A 51 29.10 14.94 5.03
N ARG A 52 29.07 14.85 6.38
CA ARG A 52 27.89 14.35 7.11
C ARG A 52 26.66 15.22 6.89
N LEU A 53 26.81 16.55 6.87
CA LEU A 53 25.70 17.48 6.62
C LEU A 53 25.25 17.49 5.16
N SER A 54 26.19 17.45 4.20
CA SER A 54 25.85 17.43 2.77
C SER A 54 25.14 16.14 2.43
N THR A 55 25.67 14.97 2.82
CA THR A 55 25.05 13.68 2.53
C THR A 55 23.67 13.56 3.18
N ARG A 56 23.49 14.03 4.43
CA ARG A 56 22.16 14.07 5.08
C ARG A 56 21.18 15.00 4.37
N ARG A 57 21.62 16.17 3.90
CA ARG A 57 20.77 17.10 3.12
C ARG A 57 20.41 16.53 1.75
N THR A 58 21.36 15.94 1.04
CA THR A 58 21.14 15.36 -0.30
C THR A 58 20.23 14.14 -0.23
N VAL A 59 20.45 13.24 0.75
CA VAL A 59 19.58 12.07 0.99
C VAL A 59 18.17 12.50 1.39
N ARG A 60 18.02 13.50 2.28
CA ARG A 60 16.69 14.03 2.65
C ARG A 60 15.97 14.67 1.48
N ARG A 61 16.66 15.46 0.65
CA ARG A 61 16.07 16.07 -0.55
C ARG A 61 15.71 15.03 -1.60
N GLY A 62 16.56 14.01 -1.79
CA GLY A 62 16.27 12.88 -2.67
C GLY A 62 15.08 12.04 -2.21
N LEU A 63 14.98 11.73 -0.91
CA LEU A 63 13.82 11.04 -0.33
C LEU A 63 12.55 11.89 -0.41
N LEU A 64 12.62 13.18 -0.09
CA LEU A 64 11.47 14.08 -0.24
C LEU A 64 11.03 14.19 -1.70
N ALA A 65 11.96 14.32 -2.65
CA ALA A 65 11.65 14.34 -4.07
C ALA A 65 11.08 13.00 -4.55
N ALA A 66 11.59 11.87 -4.06
CA ALA A 66 11.06 10.55 -4.38
C ALA A 66 9.67 10.34 -3.76
N ILE A 67 9.42 10.78 -2.53
CA ILE A 67 8.10 10.74 -1.90
C ILE A 67 7.14 11.67 -2.63
N ILE A 68 7.56 12.88 -3.00
CA ILE A 68 6.74 13.82 -3.77
C ILE A 68 6.47 13.26 -5.17
N ALA A 69 7.44 12.62 -5.83
CA ALA A 69 7.25 11.97 -7.11
C ALA A 69 6.33 10.74 -6.99
N LEU A 70 6.47 9.95 -5.92
CA LEU A 70 5.58 8.83 -5.63
C LEU A 70 4.16 9.34 -5.37
N ILE A 71 4.00 10.35 -4.53
CA ILE A 71 2.72 11.03 -4.29
C ILE A 71 2.20 11.62 -5.59
N ALA A 72 3.02 12.23 -6.46
CA ALA A 72 2.59 12.79 -7.73
C ALA A 72 2.20 11.72 -8.77
N VAL A 73 2.83 10.55 -8.73
CA VAL A 73 2.46 9.38 -9.56
C VAL A 73 1.16 8.78 -9.05
N PHE A 74 1.03 8.53 -7.74
CA PHE A 74 -0.20 8.01 -7.14
C PHE A 74 -1.35 9.03 -7.19
N SER A 75 -1.07 10.30 -6.94
CA SER A 75 -2.04 11.38 -7.09
C SER A 75 -2.31 11.65 -8.54
N GLY A 76 -1.38 11.44 -9.47
CA GLY A 76 -1.63 11.53 -10.91
C GLY A 76 -2.55 10.40 -11.39
N LEU A 77 -2.36 9.19 -10.88
CA LEU A 77 -3.26 8.05 -11.08
C LEU A 77 -4.62 8.25 -10.38
N MET A 78 -4.66 8.97 -9.25
CA MET A 78 -5.90 9.32 -8.51
C MET A 78 -6.47 10.70 -8.90
N SER A 79 -5.81 11.47 -9.77
CA SER A 79 -6.22 12.82 -10.20
C SER A 79 -6.99 12.77 -11.52
N VAL A 80 -7.54 11.61 -11.84
CA VAL A 80 -8.70 11.46 -12.72
C VAL A 80 -9.86 10.91 -11.89
N SER A 81 -10.20 11.62 -10.82
CA SER A 81 -11.55 11.69 -10.25
C SER A 81 -11.64 13.00 -9.48
N ALA A 82 -11.65 14.07 -10.27
CA ALA A 82 -11.90 15.41 -9.79
C ALA A 82 -13.32 15.49 -9.19
N THR A 83 -13.42 16.21 -8.08
CA THR A 83 -14.64 16.54 -7.33
C THR A 83 -15.17 15.38 -6.49
N ARG A 84 -15.53 15.66 -5.23
CA ARG A 84 -16.30 14.73 -4.41
C ARG A 84 -17.51 14.31 -5.24
N GLU A 85 -17.48 13.07 -5.72
CA GLU A 85 -18.62 12.52 -6.42
C GLU A 85 -19.84 12.60 -5.49
N PRO A 86 -21.04 12.81 -6.05
CA PRO A 86 -22.25 12.70 -5.25
C PRO A 86 -22.17 11.38 -4.51
N ILE A 87 -22.27 11.43 -3.17
CA ILE A 87 -22.34 10.22 -2.35
C ILE A 87 -23.51 9.43 -2.93
N VAL A 88 -23.20 8.36 -3.69
CA VAL A 88 -24.21 7.50 -4.29
C VAL A 88 -24.85 6.79 -3.13
N ASN A 89 -26.02 7.27 -2.73
CA ASN A 89 -26.77 6.65 -1.65
C ASN A 89 -27.55 5.49 -2.22
N PHE A 90 -27.41 4.31 -1.62
CA PHE A 90 -28.15 3.12 -2.01
C PHE A 90 -29.37 2.93 -1.13
N ILE A 91 -30.47 2.53 -1.74
CA ILE A 91 -31.71 2.11 -1.07
C ILE A 91 -31.77 0.59 -1.16
N MET A 92 -31.98 -0.05 -0.01
CA MET A 92 -32.16 -1.50 0.10
C MET A 92 -33.62 -1.81 0.42
N ASN A 93 -34.33 -2.38 -0.55
CA ASN A 93 -35.74 -2.76 -0.40
C ASN A 93 -35.86 -4.27 -0.22
N LYS A 94 -36.45 -4.72 0.89
CA LYS A 94 -36.71 -6.14 1.12
C LYS A 94 -38.01 -6.57 0.44
N PHE A 95 -37.91 -7.51 -0.50
CA PHE A 95 -39.02 -8.13 -1.20
C PHE A 95 -39.01 -9.64 -0.95
N GLY A 96 -39.80 -10.10 0.01
CA GLY A 96 -39.87 -11.51 0.39
C GLY A 96 -38.50 -12.07 0.78
N GLU A 97 -38.02 -13.02 -0.01
CA GLU A 97 -36.73 -13.69 0.20
C GLU A 97 -35.55 -12.97 -0.46
N THR A 98 -35.77 -11.81 -1.10
CA THR A 98 -34.70 -11.04 -1.74
C THR A 98 -34.61 -9.63 -1.18
N THR A 99 -33.42 -9.03 -1.27
CA THR A 99 -33.20 -7.61 -1.05
C THR A 99 -32.75 -7.00 -2.37
N GLU A 100 -33.58 -6.11 -2.92
CA GLU A 100 -33.21 -5.26 -4.05
C GLU A 100 -32.32 -4.12 -3.55
N ILE A 101 -31.23 -3.87 -4.26
CA ILE A 101 -30.31 -2.76 -4.06
C ILE A 101 -30.39 -1.89 -5.30
N LYS A 102 -30.66 -0.61 -5.09
CA LYS A 102 -30.72 0.40 -6.16
C LYS A 102 -30.19 1.74 -5.68
N VAL A 103 -29.82 2.59 -6.61
CA VAL A 103 -29.51 3.99 -6.31
C VAL A 103 -30.74 4.73 -5.78
N SER A 104 -30.49 5.74 -4.94
CA SER A 104 -31.53 6.61 -4.38
C SER A 104 -32.35 7.29 -5.47
N GLU A 105 -33.60 7.63 -5.17
CA GLU A 105 -34.49 8.32 -6.13
C GLU A 105 -33.98 9.71 -6.53
N SER A 106 -33.10 10.32 -5.73
CA SER A 106 -32.44 11.59 -6.05
C SER A 106 -31.27 11.44 -7.03
N TYR A 107 -30.85 10.21 -7.35
CA TYR A 107 -29.82 9.97 -8.34
C TYR A 107 -30.36 10.27 -9.74
N ILE A 108 -29.65 11.13 -10.47
CA ILE A 108 -29.95 11.44 -11.86
C ILE A 108 -28.96 10.63 -12.70
N PRO A 109 -29.42 9.68 -13.53
CA PRO A 109 -28.53 8.88 -14.37
C PRO A 109 -27.67 9.78 -15.26
N THR A 110 -26.35 9.63 -15.15
CA THR A 110 -25.39 10.37 -15.97
C THR A 110 -25.41 9.89 -17.42
N HIS A 111 -25.59 8.58 -17.61
CA HIS A 111 -25.54 7.93 -18.93
C HIS A 111 -26.81 7.11 -19.19
N LYS A 112 -27.24 7.08 -20.46
CA LYS A 112 -28.34 6.22 -20.94
C LYS A 112 -27.86 4.90 -21.52
N THR A 113 -26.58 4.85 -21.90
CA THR A 113 -25.88 3.72 -22.51
C THR A 113 -24.48 3.64 -21.91
N ILE A 114 -23.82 2.49 -22.01
CA ILE A 114 -22.42 2.33 -21.62
C ILE A 114 -21.54 3.13 -22.58
N GLU A 115 -20.88 4.16 -22.06
CA GLU A 115 -19.94 4.99 -22.84
C GLU A 115 -18.50 4.53 -22.67
N LYS A 116 -18.16 3.97 -21.51
CA LYS A 116 -16.85 3.39 -21.19
C LYS A 116 -17.01 1.91 -20.92
N ASN A 117 -16.41 1.08 -21.76
CA ASN A 117 -16.41 -0.36 -21.55
C ASN A 117 -15.21 -0.78 -20.71
N TYR A 118 -15.42 -1.63 -19.72
CA TYR A 118 -14.35 -2.19 -18.90
C TYR A 118 -14.11 -3.66 -19.24
N ILE A 119 -12.85 -4.10 -19.14
CA ILE A 119 -12.45 -5.51 -19.30
C ILE A 119 -11.57 -5.93 -18.13
N ILE A 120 -11.62 -7.22 -17.79
CA ILE A 120 -10.66 -7.82 -16.87
C ILE A 120 -9.43 -8.30 -17.64
N THR A 121 -8.23 -7.96 -17.17
CA THR A 121 -6.97 -8.29 -17.84
C THR A 121 -6.16 -9.41 -17.19
N ASP A 122 -6.21 -9.52 -15.86
CA ASP A 122 -5.46 -10.54 -15.11
C ASP A 122 -6.41 -11.65 -14.67
N ILE A 123 -6.69 -12.60 -15.57
CA ILE A 123 -7.61 -13.73 -15.33
C ILE A 123 -6.85 -14.87 -14.63
N PRO A 124 -7.46 -15.59 -13.66
CA PRO A 124 -6.81 -16.70 -12.98
C PRO A 124 -6.32 -17.79 -13.93
N GLU A 125 -5.19 -18.43 -13.58
CA GLU A 125 -4.63 -19.52 -14.35
C GLU A 125 -5.65 -20.66 -14.54
N GLY A 126 -5.71 -21.22 -15.76
CA GLY A 126 -6.59 -22.33 -16.11
C GLY A 126 -8.00 -21.93 -16.54
N TYR A 127 -8.39 -20.66 -16.41
CA TYR A 127 -9.62 -20.14 -16.99
C TYR A 127 -9.40 -19.71 -18.44
N ALA A 128 -10.30 -20.14 -19.33
CA ALA A 128 -10.30 -19.77 -20.74
C ALA A 128 -11.62 -19.08 -21.11
N LEU A 129 -11.56 -18.14 -22.05
CA LEU A 129 -12.74 -17.41 -22.52
C LEU A 129 -13.78 -18.40 -23.05
N TYR A 130 -15.00 -18.30 -22.51
CA TYR A 130 -16.13 -19.14 -22.88
C TYR A 130 -17.20 -18.35 -23.64
N SER A 131 -17.56 -17.16 -23.15
CA SER A 131 -18.53 -16.27 -23.81
C SER A 131 -18.15 -14.81 -23.62
N TYR A 132 -18.53 -13.98 -24.59
CA TYR A 132 -18.38 -12.54 -24.55
C TYR A 132 -19.61 -11.91 -25.20
N GLU A 133 -20.30 -11.05 -24.45
CA GLU A 133 -21.48 -10.31 -24.90
C GLU A 133 -21.30 -8.84 -24.56
N GLU A 134 -21.44 -7.97 -25.55
CA GLU A 134 -21.32 -6.52 -25.40
C GLU A 134 -22.43 -5.85 -26.19
N ASN A 135 -23.16 -4.95 -25.55
CA ASN A 135 -24.13 -4.06 -26.17
C ASN A 135 -24.15 -2.70 -25.46
N GLU A 136 -25.03 -1.80 -25.90
CA GLU A 136 -25.12 -0.43 -25.36
C GLU A 136 -25.52 -0.34 -23.88
N HIS A 137 -25.94 -1.43 -23.23
CA HIS A 137 -26.45 -1.43 -21.85
C HIS A 137 -25.81 -2.48 -20.95
N ASP A 138 -25.12 -3.47 -21.51
CA ASP A 138 -24.51 -4.57 -20.80
C ASP A 138 -23.20 -5.00 -21.47
N ASN A 139 -22.21 -5.31 -20.66
CA ASN A 139 -20.96 -5.93 -21.07
C ASN A 139 -20.67 -7.07 -20.12
N MET A 140 -20.64 -8.29 -20.65
CA MET A 140 -20.49 -9.53 -19.90
C MET A 140 -19.43 -10.41 -20.56
N THR A 141 -18.52 -10.90 -19.73
CA THR A 141 -17.50 -11.87 -20.14
C THR A 141 -17.51 -13.06 -19.20
N VAL A 142 -17.51 -14.27 -19.75
CA VAL A 142 -17.55 -15.53 -19.01
C VAL A 142 -16.33 -16.36 -19.38
N TRP A 143 -15.63 -16.87 -18.37
CA TRP A 143 -14.55 -17.83 -18.49
C TRP A 143 -14.89 -19.14 -17.81
N LYS A 144 -14.34 -20.23 -18.34
CA LYS A 144 -14.45 -21.57 -17.75
C LYS A 144 -13.10 -22.23 -17.63
N ASN A 145 -12.91 -23.00 -16.55
CA ASN A 145 -11.76 -23.88 -16.43
C ASN A 145 -12.11 -25.33 -16.81
N ALA A 146 -11.09 -26.20 -16.82
CA ALA A 146 -11.25 -27.62 -17.19
C ALA A 146 -12.18 -28.42 -16.26
N ASN A 147 -12.38 -27.95 -15.02
CA ASN A 147 -13.27 -28.58 -14.04
C ASN A 147 -14.73 -28.12 -14.20
N GLY A 148 -15.00 -27.20 -15.13
CA GLY A 148 -16.32 -26.62 -15.34
C GLY A 148 -16.65 -25.46 -14.39
N SER A 149 -15.70 -25.02 -13.57
CA SER A 149 -15.81 -23.81 -12.77
C SER A 149 -15.99 -22.59 -13.66
N ILE A 150 -16.77 -21.62 -13.18
CA ILE A 150 -17.15 -20.42 -13.93
C ILE A 150 -16.59 -19.20 -13.21
N LEU A 151 -16.08 -18.26 -14.00
CA LEU A 151 -15.82 -16.89 -13.60
C LEU A 151 -16.56 -15.99 -14.58
N GLU A 152 -17.30 -15.02 -14.08
CA GLU A 152 -18.11 -14.09 -14.86
C GLU A 152 -17.80 -12.67 -14.38
N PHE A 153 -17.55 -11.79 -15.34
CA PHE A 153 -17.54 -10.35 -15.13
C PHE A 153 -18.73 -9.76 -15.86
N SER A 154 -19.44 -8.83 -15.22
CA SER A 154 -20.42 -8.00 -15.90
C SER A 154 -20.36 -6.54 -15.47
N GLN A 155 -20.67 -5.66 -16.42
CA GLN A 155 -20.80 -4.22 -16.27
C GLN A 155 -22.20 -3.80 -16.72
N ASN A 156 -22.86 -3.00 -15.89
CA ASN A 156 -24.22 -2.51 -16.10
C ASN A 156 -24.31 -1.01 -15.76
N LEU A 157 -25.34 -0.33 -16.26
CA LEU A 157 -25.60 1.07 -15.87
C LEU A 157 -25.94 1.15 -14.38
N LEU A 158 -25.40 2.15 -13.68
CA LEU A 158 -25.66 2.37 -12.25
C LEU A 158 -27.14 2.67 -11.93
N SER A 159 -27.92 3.13 -12.93
CA SER A 159 -29.36 3.34 -12.80
C SER A 159 -30.17 2.04 -12.65
N LEU A 160 -29.58 0.89 -12.99
CA LEU A 160 -30.20 -0.42 -12.81
C LEU A 160 -30.13 -0.86 -11.34
N SER A 161 -31.05 -1.73 -10.95
CA SER A 161 -31.05 -2.40 -9.65
C SER A 161 -30.50 -3.82 -9.78
N PHE A 162 -30.00 -4.36 -8.68
CA PHE A 162 -29.69 -5.79 -8.55
C PHE A 162 -30.26 -6.33 -7.25
N SER A 163 -30.47 -7.63 -7.18
CA SER A 163 -31.07 -8.28 -6.01
C SER A 163 -30.15 -9.34 -5.43
N ILE A 164 -30.07 -9.38 -4.11
CA ILE A 164 -29.37 -10.41 -3.35
C ILE A 164 -30.42 -11.25 -2.61
N ASP A 165 -30.30 -12.56 -2.68
CA ASP A 165 -31.14 -13.47 -1.89
C ASP A 165 -30.76 -13.37 -0.40
N ASN A 166 -31.76 -13.17 0.45
CA ASN A 166 -31.62 -12.94 1.88
C ASN A 166 -31.07 -14.15 2.63
N LYS A 167 -31.05 -15.34 2.01
CA LYS A 167 -30.39 -16.53 2.58
C LYS A 167 -28.87 -16.42 2.58
N PHE A 168 -28.29 -15.58 1.72
CA PHE A 168 -26.85 -15.38 1.64
C PHE A 168 -26.40 -14.28 2.60
N ASN A 169 -25.26 -14.50 3.23
CA ASN A 169 -24.68 -13.50 4.11
C ASN A 169 -23.97 -12.43 3.26
N CYS A 170 -24.62 -11.27 3.12
CA CYS A 170 -24.06 -10.12 2.42
C CYS A 170 -23.22 -9.26 3.39
N LYS A 171 -21.93 -9.14 3.10
CA LYS A 171 -21.00 -8.22 3.72
C LYS A 171 -20.93 -6.94 2.88
N LYS A 172 -21.11 -5.80 3.53
CA LYS A 172 -20.81 -4.50 2.94
C LYS A 172 -19.32 -4.20 3.08
N LEU A 173 -18.71 -3.76 1.99
CA LEU A 173 -17.32 -3.36 1.88
C LEU A 173 -17.25 -1.94 1.32
N GLU A 174 -16.05 -1.36 1.33
CA GLU A 174 -15.77 -0.08 0.68
C GLU A 174 -14.64 -0.28 -0.33
N ILE A 175 -14.88 0.09 -1.60
CA ILE A 175 -13.90 0.01 -2.69
C ILE A 175 -13.83 1.40 -3.32
N ASN A 176 -12.64 2.01 -3.32
CA ASN A 176 -12.40 3.36 -3.86
C ASN A 176 -13.37 4.44 -3.34
N GLY A 177 -13.88 4.29 -2.11
CA GLY A 177 -14.83 5.23 -1.50
C GLY A 177 -16.31 4.93 -1.77
N TYR A 178 -16.63 3.86 -2.51
CA TYR A 178 -18.01 3.42 -2.78
C TYR A 178 -18.39 2.16 -2.00
N GLU A 179 -19.69 2.04 -1.69
CA GLU A 179 -20.22 0.79 -1.14
C GLU A 179 -20.07 -0.36 -2.15
N ALA A 180 -19.60 -1.49 -1.66
CA ALA A 180 -19.53 -2.75 -2.37
C ALA A 180 -20.23 -3.85 -1.55
N PHE A 181 -20.75 -4.85 -2.25
CA PHE A 181 -21.56 -5.92 -1.69
C PHE A 181 -20.92 -7.26 -2.03
N TYR A 182 -20.41 -7.93 -1.00
CA TYR A 182 -19.81 -9.24 -1.12
C TYR A 182 -20.71 -10.29 -0.49
N TYR A 183 -21.04 -11.36 -1.21
CA TYR A 183 -21.85 -12.44 -0.68
C TYR A 183 -21.43 -13.79 -1.25
N THR A 184 -21.58 -14.82 -0.44
CA THR A 184 -21.18 -16.19 -0.76
C THR A 184 -22.35 -17.15 -0.57
N GLY A 185 -22.44 -18.15 -1.43
CA GLY A 185 -23.26 -19.34 -1.24
C GLY A 185 -22.38 -20.56 -0.96
N GLU A 186 -22.98 -21.75 -0.97
CA GLU A 186 -22.26 -23.00 -0.71
C GLU A 186 -21.14 -23.27 -1.73
N ASN A 187 -21.36 -22.90 -2.99
CA ASN A 187 -20.46 -23.22 -4.11
C ASN A 187 -20.07 -22.01 -4.96
N PHE A 188 -20.28 -20.79 -4.47
CA PHE A 188 -19.98 -19.57 -5.23
C PHE A 188 -19.69 -18.38 -4.33
N ALA A 189 -19.00 -17.39 -4.91
CA ALA A 189 -18.83 -16.06 -4.35
C ALA A 189 -19.22 -15.01 -5.39
N CYS A 190 -19.63 -13.84 -4.92
CA CYS A 190 -20.01 -12.72 -5.76
C CYS A 190 -19.60 -11.41 -5.08
N LEU A 191 -19.01 -10.52 -5.87
CA LEU A 191 -18.70 -9.15 -5.49
C LEU A 191 -19.39 -8.20 -6.47
N VAL A 192 -20.15 -7.25 -5.95
CA VAL A 192 -20.77 -6.17 -6.71
C VAL A 192 -20.25 -4.84 -6.17
N TRP A 193 -19.79 -3.94 -7.03
CA TRP A 193 -19.28 -2.63 -6.64
C TRP A 193 -19.56 -1.59 -7.72
N THR A 194 -19.32 -0.32 -7.41
CA THR A 194 -19.47 0.79 -8.35
C THR A 194 -18.24 1.70 -8.34
N ASP A 195 -18.03 2.42 -9.43
CA ASP A 195 -17.14 3.58 -9.54
C ASP A 195 -17.90 4.92 -9.48
N GLY A 196 -19.21 4.91 -9.26
CA GLY A 196 -20.07 6.09 -9.31
C GLY A 196 -20.77 6.32 -10.66
N GLU A 197 -20.37 5.61 -11.72
CA GLU A 197 -20.99 5.68 -13.06
C GLU A 197 -21.65 4.34 -13.46
N TYR A 198 -21.04 3.21 -13.11
CA TYR A 198 -21.46 1.87 -13.51
C TYR A 198 -21.56 0.92 -12.31
N TRP A 199 -22.35 -0.13 -12.49
CA TRP A 199 -22.27 -1.34 -11.66
C TRP A 199 -21.28 -2.31 -12.28
N PHE A 200 -20.40 -2.85 -11.45
CA PHE A 200 -19.54 -3.98 -11.78
C PHE A 200 -19.90 -5.16 -10.90
N LYS A 201 -19.89 -6.34 -11.49
CA LYS A 201 -20.11 -7.60 -10.80
C LYS A 201 -19.07 -8.60 -11.24
N VAL A 202 -18.50 -9.31 -10.28
CA VAL A 202 -17.76 -10.54 -10.53
C VAL A 202 -18.39 -11.66 -9.74
N TYR A 203 -18.81 -12.68 -10.47
CA TYR A 203 -19.32 -13.93 -9.94
C TYR A 203 -18.32 -15.03 -10.24
N GLY A 204 -18.15 -15.96 -9.31
CA GLY A 204 -17.39 -17.17 -9.59
C GLY A 204 -17.78 -18.32 -8.68
N THR A 205 -17.47 -19.52 -9.13
CA THR A 205 -17.54 -20.72 -8.28
C THR A 205 -16.54 -20.63 -7.13
N ALA A 206 -16.72 -21.45 -6.09
CA ALA A 206 -15.96 -21.35 -4.84
C ALA A 206 -14.42 -21.36 -5.00
N ASP A 207 -13.89 -22.00 -6.04
CA ASP A 207 -12.46 -22.01 -6.37
C ASP A 207 -11.91 -20.67 -6.86
N ALA A 208 -12.79 -19.74 -7.26
CA ALA A 208 -12.45 -18.37 -7.64
C ALA A 208 -12.64 -17.34 -6.52
N GLU A 209 -12.98 -17.76 -5.29
CA GLU A 209 -13.28 -16.84 -4.18
C GLU A 209 -12.14 -15.85 -3.89
N ASP A 210 -10.90 -16.35 -3.81
CA ASP A 210 -9.71 -15.52 -3.57
C ASP A 210 -9.51 -14.47 -4.67
N TYR A 211 -9.80 -14.84 -5.92
CA TYR A 211 -9.69 -13.94 -7.05
C TYR A 211 -10.73 -12.82 -7.00
N ILE A 212 -11.98 -13.14 -6.65
CA ILE A 212 -13.12 -12.21 -6.65
C ILE A 212 -12.83 -10.98 -5.79
N MET A 213 -12.18 -11.15 -4.63
CA MET A 213 -11.82 -10.05 -3.74
C MET A 213 -10.77 -9.09 -4.33
N THR A 214 -10.01 -9.54 -5.32
CA THR A 214 -8.98 -8.74 -6.00
C THR A 214 -9.44 -8.19 -7.36
N ALA A 215 -10.56 -8.68 -7.89
CA ALA A 215 -11.10 -8.29 -9.19
C ALA A 215 -11.22 -6.77 -9.45
N PRO A 216 -11.57 -5.92 -8.45
CA PRO A 216 -11.61 -4.47 -8.66
C PRO A 216 -10.27 -3.84 -9.10
N TYR A 217 -9.14 -4.51 -8.86
CA TYR A 217 -7.81 -4.04 -9.26
C TYR A 217 -7.39 -4.54 -10.65
N HIS A 218 -8.19 -5.42 -11.27
CA HIS A 218 -7.87 -6.10 -12.53
C HIS A 218 -8.69 -5.57 -13.71
N ILE A 219 -9.64 -4.67 -13.46
CA ILE A 219 -10.45 -4.02 -14.49
C ILE A 219 -9.73 -2.81 -15.07
N ILE A 220 -9.79 -2.66 -16.39
CA ILE A 220 -9.32 -1.47 -17.11
C ILE A 220 -10.36 -1.03 -18.14
N GLU A 221 -10.38 0.26 -18.46
CA GLU A 221 -11.15 0.77 -19.59
C GLU A 221 -10.57 0.20 -20.90
N LYS A 222 -11.45 -0.34 -21.74
CA LYS A 222 -11.16 -0.89 -23.06
C LYS A 222 -10.96 0.27 -24.04
N ASN A 223 -9.74 0.42 -24.54
CA ASN A 223 -9.36 1.42 -25.55
C ASN A 223 -10.12 1.26 -26.87
#